data_AF-A0A502FFS3-F1
#
_entry.id   AF-A0A502FFS3-F1
#
_cell.length_a   1.000
_cell.length_b   1.000
_cell.length_c   1.000
_cell.angle_alpha   90.00
_cell.angle_beta   90.00
_cell.angle_gamma   90.00
#
_symmetry.space_group_name_H-M   'P 1'
#
loop_
_entity.id
_entity.type
_entity.pdbx_description
1 polymer ?
#
loop_
_entity_poly.entity_id
_entity_poly.type
_entity_poly.pdbx_seq_one_letter_code
_entity_poly.pdbx_strand_id
1 'polypeptide(L)'
;MSRGTTPPVENAVRHTAIIREPVDMFSKLAWDADVFREIQIDYPDEPEPLAFAAINVCISAWSLRNWTESVFAKQQRAAGRDYDNKAFRDTILAAIPEQAACDSIANTAKHATLGEGAWPGGRVDLEWQEGDEDAPPGYVLLHRTRNCELGFAVNRFASLCDHWWAFLRQLGMTVGHERLPDWQQRKLNRIFGRHSSNDTVEPDQKM
;
A
#
# COMPACT_ATOMS: atom_id res chain seq x y z
N MET A 1 -39.78 -6.76 -44.59
CA MET A 1 -39.46 -6.89 -43.16
C MET A 1 -38.12 -7.63 -43.04
N SER A 2 -37.00 -6.90 -43.07
CA SER A 2 -35.67 -7.50 -42.87
C SER A 2 -35.40 -7.61 -41.38
N ARG A 3 -35.14 -8.84 -40.91
CA ARG A 3 -34.67 -9.13 -39.55
C ARG A 3 -33.22 -8.66 -39.46
N GLY A 4 -32.98 -7.63 -38.65
CA GLY A 4 -31.64 -7.16 -38.32
C GLY A 4 -30.89 -8.22 -37.53
N THR A 5 -29.73 -8.61 -38.03
CA THR A 5 -28.79 -9.52 -37.37
C THR A 5 -28.15 -8.78 -36.22
N THR A 6 -28.41 -9.21 -34.98
CA THR A 6 -27.70 -8.72 -33.79
C THR A 6 -26.21 -9.09 -33.93
N PRO A 7 -25.26 -8.15 -33.77
CA PRO A 7 -23.84 -8.48 -33.82
C PRO A 7 -23.50 -9.44 -32.66
N PRO A 8 -22.56 -10.38 -32.86
CA PRO A 8 -22.14 -11.30 -31.82
C PRO A 8 -21.51 -10.52 -30.66
N VAL A 9 -21.90 -10.89 -29.43
CA VAL A 9 -21.28 -10.40 -28.20
C VAL A 9 -19.84 -10.91 -28.18
N GLU A 10 -18.89 -10.01 -28.41
CA GLU A 10 -17.47 -10.29 -28.25
C GLU A 10 -17.22 -10.57 -26.76
N ASN A 11 -17.01 -11.83 -26.41
CA ASN A 11 -16.66 -12.22 -25.05
C ASN A 11 -15.32 -11.55 -24.71
N ALA A 12 -15.25 -10.77 -23.62
CA ALA A 12 -14.02 -10.14 -23.17
C ALA A 12 -12.92 -11.19 -22.94
N VAL A 13 -11.96 -11.27 -23.87
CA VAL A 13 -10.87 -12.26 -23.82
C VAL A 13 -9.74 -11.67 -22.98
N ARG A 14 -9.65 -12.14 -21.72
CA ARG A 14 -8.58 -11.88 -20.74
C ARG A 14 -8.51 -10.47 -20.15
N HIS A 15 -8.94 -10.35 -18.90
CA HIS A 15 -8.47 -9.28 -18.02
C HIS A 15 -7.01 -9.57 -17.64
N THR A 16 -6.07 -8.75 -18.12
CA THR A 16 -4.69 -8.77 -17.59
C THR A 16 -4.72 -8.22 -16.18
N ALA A 17 -4.74 -9.11 -15.18
CA ALA A 17 -4.49 -8.71 -13.81
C ALA A 17 -2.99 -8.40 -13.67
N ILE A 18 -2.66 -7.13 -13.42
CA ILE A 18 -1.30 -6.69 -13.07
C ILE A 18 -0.90 -7.27 -11.70
N ILE A 19 -1.87 -7.48 -10.82
CA ILE A 19 -1.69 -8.02 -9.47
C ILE A 19 -2.03 -9.51 -9.50
N ARG A 20 -1.03 -10.36 -9.27
CA ARG A 20 -1.18 -11.83 -9.28
C ARG A 20 -0.94 -12.41 -7.89
N GLU A 21 -0.08 -11.79 -7.12
CA GLU A 21 0.37 -12.28 -5.81
C GLU A 21 0.35 -11.16 -4.76
N PRO A 22 0.42 -11.50 -3.46
CA PRO A 22 0.45 -10.51 -2.39
C PRO A 22 1.59 -9.49 -2.54
N VAL A 23 2.75 -9.91 -3.07
CA VAL A 23 3.88 -9.02 -3.32
C VAL A 23 3.58 -7.97 -4.41
N ASP A 24 2.80 -8.30 -5.45
CA ASP A 24 2.38 -7.31 -6.45
C ASP A 24 1.44 -6.28 -5.82
N MET A 25 0.56 -6.72 -4.93
CA MET A 25 -0.34 -5.83 -4.21
C MET A 25 0.44 -4.96 -3.20
N PHE A 26 1.51 -5.49 -2.60
CA PHE A 26 2.45 -4.71 -1.81
C PHE A 26 3.15 -3.63 -2.63
N SER A 27 3.59 -3.96 -3.86
CA SER A 27 4.19 -2.98 -4.78
C SER A 27 3.23 -1.82 -5.07
N LYS A 28 1.92 -2.09 -5.20
CA LYS A 28 0.90 -1.05 -5.32
C LYS A 28 0.71 -0.24 -4.02
N LEU A 29 0.70 -0.89 -2.84
CA LEU A 29 0.67 -0.17 -1.57
C LEU A 29 1.84 0.81 -1.45
N ALA A 30 3.06 0.35 -1.75
CA ALA A 30 4.26 1.16 -1.76
C ALA A 30 4.17 2.33 -2.76
N TRP A 31 3.59 2.09 -3.94
CA TRP A 31 3.35 3.14 -4.93
C TRP A 31 2.42 4.23 -4.39
N ASP A 32 1.26 3.85 -3.85
CA ASP A 32 0.30 4.83 -3.35
C ASP A 32 0.87 5.63 -2.15
N ALA A 33 1.66 4.96 -1.29
CA ALA A 33 2.32 5.63 -0.17
C ALA A 33 3.39 6.63 -0.63
N ASP A 34 4.12 6.31 -1.70
CA ASP A 34 5.09 7.22 -2.31
C ASP A 34 4.41 8.41 -2.97
N VAL A 35 3.31 8.21 -3.70
CA VAL A 35 2.50 9.30 -4.27
C VAL A 35 1.96 10.23 -3.18
N PHE A 36 1.41 9.67 -2.10
CA PHE A 36 0.97 10.47 -0.94
C PHE A 36 2.12 11.30 -0.36
N ARG A 37 3.30 10.69 -0.19
CA ARG A 37 4.49 11.35 0.35
C ARG A 37 4.95 12.49 -0.57
N GLU A 38 4.95 12.30 -1.88
CA GLU A 38 5.29 13.34 -2.85
C GLU A 38 4.35 14.54 -2.73
N ILE A 39 3.03 14.29 -2.77
CA ILE A 39 2.04 15.36 -2.59
C ILE A 39 2.27 16.12 -1.29
N GLN A 40 2.55 15.41 -0.19
CA GLN A 40 2.79 16.03 1.12
C GLN A 40 4.07 16.87 1.17
N ILE A 41 5.14 16.43 0.49
CA ILE A 41 6.43 17.14 0.43
C ILE A 41 6.37 18.31 -0.54
N ASP A 42 5.45 18.31 -1.49
CA ASP A 42 5.21 19.42 -2.41
C ASP A 42 4.42 20.58 -1.76
N TYR A 43 4.11 20.49 -0.46
CA TYR A 43 3.41 21.50 0.34
C TYR A 43 2.08 21.95 -0.31
N PRO A 44 1.09 21.06 -0.37
CA PRO A 44 -0.11 21.30 -1.15
C PRO A 44 -0.94 22.43 -0.54
N ASP A 45 -1.36 23.37 -1.37
CA ASP A 45 -2.29 24.45 -1.02
C ASP A 45 -3.76 24.04 -1.19
N GLU A 46 -4.00 22.85 -1.76
CA GLU A 46 -5.31 22.22 -1.88
C GLU A 46 -5.42 20.96 -1.01
N PRO A 47 -6.49 20.82 -0.20
CA PRO A 47 -6.66 19.67 0.70
C PRO A 47 -7.02 18.35 0.00
N GLU A 48 -7.75 18.42 -1.12
CA GLU A 48 -8.37 17.26 -1.76
C GLU A 48 -7.37 16.24 -2.33
N PRO A 49 -6.32 16.63 -3.07
CA PRO A 49 -5.36 15.68 -3.61
C PRO A 49 -4.67 14.85 -2.50
N LEU A 50 -4.33 15.49 -1.39
CA LEU A 50 -3.70 14.84 -0.24
C LEU A 50 -4.66 13.83 0.42
N ALA A 51 -5.92 14.22 0.62
CA ALA A 51 -6.94 13.34 1.18
C ALA A 51 -7.23 12.13 0.27
N PHE A 52 -7.36 12.33 -1.03
CA PHE A 52 -7.59 11.24 -1.99
C PHE A 52 -6.40 10.28 -2.08
N ALA A 53 -5.17 10.80 -2.04
CA ALA A 53 -3.99 9.96 -1.98
C ALA A 53 -3.96 9.09 -0.71
N ALA A 54 -4.30 9.65 0.46
CA ALA A 54 -4.41 8.88 1.69
C ALA A 54 -5.46 7.77 1.61
N ILE A 55 -6.64 8.06 1.03
CA ILE A 55 -7.69 7.06 0.81
C ILE A 55 -7.17 5.92 -0.07
N ASN A 56 -6.42 6.23 -1.13
CA ASN A 56 -5.84 5.23 -2.02
C ASN A 56 -4.85 4.30 -1.27
N VAL A 57 -4.00 4.86 -0.40
CA VAL A 57 -3.11 4.05 0.47
C VAL A 57 -3.92 3.08 1.32
N CYS A 58 -4.97 3.57 1.99
CA CYS A 58 -5.82 2.73 2.84
C CYS A 58 -6.54 1.63 2.05
N ILE A 59 -7.05 1.94 0.86
CA ILE A 59 -7.70 0.95 -0.04
C ILE A 59 -6.70 -0.12 -0.48
N SER A 60 -5.46 0.27 -0.78
CA SER A 60 -4.40 -0.68 -1.15
C SER A 60 -4.00 -1.57 0.02
N ALA A 61 -3.87 -1.02 1.23
CA ALA A 61 -3.59 -1.82 2.42
C ALA A 61 -4.71 -2.82 2.73
N TRP A 62 -5.97 -2.39 2.65
CA TRP A 62 -7.13 -3.29 2.78
C TRP A 62 -7.13 -4.39 1.70
N SER A 63 -6.76 -4.04 0.47
CA SER A 63 -6.68 -5.00 -0.64
C SER A 63 -5.55 -6.00 -0.41
N LEU A 64 -4.37 -5.55 0.00
CA LEU A 64 -3.22 -6.38 0.36
C LEU A 64 -3.58 -7.39 1.45
N ARG A 65 -4.28 -6.95 2.50
CA ARG A 65 -4.80 -7.83 3.55
C ARG A 65 -5.64 -8.95 2.98
N ASN A 66 -6.64 -8.63 2.16
CA ASN A 66 -7.54 -9.62 1.58
C ASN A 66 -6.85 -10.59 0.61
N TRP A 67 -5.89 -10.10 -0.19
CA TRP A 67 -5.07 -10.94 -1.07
C TRP A 67 -4.21 -11.91 -0.27
N THR A 68 -3.52 -11.40 0.76
CA THR A 68 -2.69 -12.20 1.67
C THR A 68 -3.53 -13.27 2.37
N GLU A 69 -4.70 -12.89 2.88
CA GLU A 69 -5.68 -13.78 3.50
C GLU A 69 -6.10 -14.90 2.56
N SER A 70 -6.47 -14.57 1.31
CA SER A 70 -6.89 -15.54 0.31
C SER A 70 -5.78 -16.54 -0.03
N VAL A 71 -4.55 -16.07 -0.23
CA VAL A 71 -3.41 -16.92 -0.55
C VAL A 71 -3.05 -17.81 0.64
N PHE A 72 -2.97 -17.25 1.85
CA PHE A 72 -2.67 -18.00 3.06
C PHE A 72 -3.73 -19.09 3.34
N ALA A 73 -5.01 -18.76 3.21
CA ALA A 73 -6.09 -19.73 3.38
C ALA A 73 -5.99 -20.90 2.38
N LYS A 74 -5.61 -20.62 1.11
CA LYS A 74 -5.36 -21.67 0.12
C LYS A 74 -4.18 -22.56 0.49
N GLN A 75 -3.08 -21.97 0.98
CA GLN A 75 -1.91 -22.72 1.43
C GLN A 75 -2.23 -23.64 2.62
N GLN A 76 -2.97 -23.14 3.61
CA GLN A 76 -3.38 -23.93 4.77
C GLN A 76 -4.26 -25.12 4.38
N ARG A 77 -5.24 -24.90 3.49
CA ARG A 77 -6.10 -25.99 2.95
C ARG A 77 -5.30 -27.02 2.16
N ALA A 78 -4.37 -26.58 1.30
CA ALA A 78 -3.49 -27.48 0.56
C ALA A 78 -2.60 -28.33 1.48
N ALA A 79 -2.24 -27.79 2.66
CA ALA A 79 -1.50 -28.51 3.70
C ALA A 79 -2.40 -29.36 4.63
N GLY A 80 -3.71 -29.46 4.35
CA GLY A 80 -4.66 -30.23 5.16
C GLY A 80 -4.93 -29.64 6.55
N ARG A 81 -4.67 -28.34 6.76
CA ARG A 81 -4.89 -27.65 8.03
C ARG A 81 -6.17 -26.83 8.00
N ASP A 82 -6.84 -26.74 9.14
CA ASP A 82 -7.96 -25.81 9.32
C ASP A 82 -7.48 -24.37 9.25
N TYR A 83 -8.33 -23.51 8.69
CA TYR A 83 -8.07 -22.09 8.53
C TYR A 83 -9.11 -21.28 9.32
N ASP A 84 -8.63 -20.59 10.36
CA ASP A 84 -9.42 -19.62 11.11
C ASP A 84 -9.15 -18.21 10.59
N ASN A 85 -10.16 -17.64 9.94
CA ASN A 85 -10.13 -16.29 9.39
C ASN A 85 -9.91 -15.22 10.47
N LYS A 86 -10.60 -15.36 11.61
CA LYS A 86 -10.56 -14.37 12.67
C LYS A 86 -9.19 -14.34 13.31
N ALA A 87 -8.65 -15.51 13.66
CA ALA A 87 -7.32 -15.62 14.24
C ALA A 87 -6.24 -15.04 13.30
N PHE A 88 -6.37 -15.26 11.99
CA PHE A 88 -5.46 -14.68 11.01
C PHE A 88 -5.54 -13.15 10.98
N ARG A 89 -6.75 -12.57 10.98
CA ARG A 89 -6.94 -11.12 11.03
C ARG A 89 -6.41 -10.49 12.32
N ASP A 90 -6.64 -11.14 13.45
CA ASP A 90 -6.09 -10.71 14.75
C ASP A 90 -4.55 -10.69 14.70
N THR A 91 -3.93 -11.67 14.02
CA THR A 91 -2.47 -11.71 13.81
C THR A 91 -1.98 -10.54 12.95
N ILE A 92 -2.71 -10.18 11.89
CA ILE A 92 -2.36 -9.01 11.06
C ILE A 92 -2.43 -7.73 11.89
N LEU A 93 -3.51 -7.51 12.64
CA LEU A 93 -3.68 -6.28 13.43
C LEU A 93 -2.63 -6.16 14.54
N ALA A 94 -2.15 -7.28 15.08
CA ALA A 94 -1.04 -7.29 16.03
C ALA A 94 0.31 -6.96 15.37
N ALA A 95 0.54 -7.45 14.14
CA ALA A 95 1.80 -7.23 13.41
C ALA A 95 1.87 -5.87 12.69
N ILE A 96 0.71 -5.30 12.35
CA ILE A 96 0.56 -4.11 11.51
C ILE A 96 -0.45 -3.16 12.17
N PRO A 97 -0.03 -2.38 13.17
CA PRO A 97 -0.93 -1.51 13.94
C PRO A 97 -1.71 -0.51 13.08
N GLU A 98 -1.15 -0.05 11.98
CA GLU A 98 -1.77 0.91 11.06
C GLU A 98 -2.92 0.30 10.25
N GLN A 99 -3.03 -1.04 10.19
CA GLN A 99 -4.02 -1.72 9.36
C GLN A 99 -5.45 -1.42 9.81
N ALA A 100 -5.70 -1.30 11.12
CA ALA A 100 -7.03 -1.02 11.64
C ALA A 100 -7.60 0.30 11.10
N ALA A 101 -6.79 1.35 11.10
CA ALA A 101 -7.16 2.65 10.54
C ALA A 101 -7.43 2.56 9.03
N CYS A 102 -6.55 1.88 8.29
CA CYS A 102 -6.71 1.68 6.86
C CYS A 102 -8.00 0.92 6.51
N ASP A 103 -8.35 -0.10 7.29
CA ASP A 103 -9.57 -0.87 7.10
C ASP A 103 -10.81 0.00 7.30
N SER A 104 -10.86 0.80 8.36
CA SER A 104 -11.98 1.70 8.65
C SER A 104 -12.14 2.79 7.58
N ILE A 105 -11.04 3.41 7.15
CA ILE A 105 -11.05 4.44 6.08
C ILE A 105 -11.49 3.83 4.75
N ALA A 106 -10.89 2.70 4.34
CA ALA A 106 -11.23 2.02 3.09
C ALA A 106 -12.69 1.54 3.06
N ASN A 107 -13.21 1.04 4.19
CA ASN A 107 -14.60 0.63 4.30
C ASN A 107 -15.56 1.83 4.16
N THR A 108 -15.25 2.94 4.84
CA THR A 108 -16.05 4.18 4.77
C THR A 108 -16.09 4.73 3.35
N ALA A 109 -14.93 4.78 2.68
CA ALA A 109 -14.83 5.23 1.29
C ALA A 109 -15.64 4.37 0.30
N LYS A 110 -15.81 3.07 0.59
CA LYS A 110 -16.55 2.14 -0.28
C LYS A 110 -18.05 2.09 -0.03
N HIS A 111 -18.47 2.22 1.22
CA HIS A 111 -19.84 1.92 1.65
C HIS A 111 -20.61 3.14 2.15
N ALA A 112 -19.99 4.32 2.21
CA ALA A 112 -20.57 5.56 2.75
C ALA A 112 -21.03 5.51 4.22
N THR A 113 -20.91 4.35 4.89
CA THR A 113 -21.22 4.16 6.31
C THR A 113 -19.93 3.97 7.09
N LEU A 114 -19.71 4.84 8.10
CA LEU A 114 -18.60 4.69 9.04
C LEU A 114 -18.90 3.51 9.99
N GLY A 115 -18.10 2.46 9.88
CA GLY A 115 -18.02 1.41 10.89
C GLY A 115 -16.74 1.61 11.69
N GLU A 116 -16.84 1.92 12.98
CA GLU A 116 -15.64 2.15 13.83
C GLU A 116 -14.73 0.92 13.93
N GLY A 117 -15.27 -0.28 13.69
CA GLY A 117 -14.50 -1.51 13.46
C GLY A 117 -13.45 -1.76 14.55
N ALA A 118 -12.21 -1.99 14.13
CA ALA A 118 -11.06 -2.21 15.00
C ALA A 118 -10.28 -0.93 15.34
N TRP A 119 -10.78 0.25 14.97
CA TRP A 119 -10.13 1.54 15.19
C TRP A 119 -11.00 2.50 16.03
N PRO A 120 -11.35 2.11 17.27
CA PRO A 120 -12.29 2.87 18.09
C PRO A 120 -11.71 4.21 18.52
N GLY A 121 -12.44 5.29 18.23
CA GLY A 121 -12.06 6.66 18.60
C GLY A 121 -10.86 7.22 17.85
N GLY A 122 -10.36 6.51 16.83
CA GLY A 122 -9.33 7.03 15.95
C GLY A 122 -9.94 7.97 14.90
N ARG A 123 -9.21 9.01 14.53
CA ARG A 123 -9.60 9.91 13.45
C ARG A 123 -8.41 10.41 12.66
N VAL A 124 -8.70 10.86 11.45
CA VAL A 124 -7.78 11.60 10.60
C VAL A 124 -8.25 13.04 10.56
N ASP A 125 -7.34 13.97 10.85
CA ASP A 125 -7.59 15.39 10.74
C ASP A 125 -6.73 15.96 9.60
N LEU A 126 -7.33 16.84 8.79
CA LEU A 126 -6.65 17.58 7.74
C LEU A 126 -6.48 19.01 8.22
N GLU A 127 -5.24 19.43 8.40
CA GLU A 127 -4.90 20.69 9.05
C GLU A 127 -4.01 21.54 8.13
N TRP A 128 -4.24 22.84 8.12
CA TRP A 128 -3.32 23.80 7.51
C TRP A 128 -2.19 24.08 8.50
N GLN A 129 -0.94 23.95 8.06
CA GLN A 129 0.21 24.41 8.82
C GLN A 129 0.72 25.72 8.25
N GLU A 130 0.74 26.75 9.11
CA GLU A 130 1.47 27.99 8.84
C GLU A 130 2.96 27.62 8.85
N GLY A 131 3.60 27.63 7.68
CA GLY A 131 4.99 27.25 7.52
C GLY A 131 5.95 28.06 8.41
N ASP A 132 7.18 27.59 8.50
CA ASP A 132 8.26 28.20 9.28
C ASP A 132 9.55 28.36 8.45
N GLU A 133 10.68 28.54 9.12
CA GLU A 133 11.99 28.69 8.46
C GLU A 133 12.44 27.42 7.72
N ASP A 134 11.92 26.25 8.10
CA ASP A 134 12.33 24.95 7.58
C ASP A 134 11.31 24.36 6.58
N ALA A 135 10.05 24.81 6.63
CA ALA A 135 8.96 24.28 5.80
C ALA A 135 7.98 25.37 5.32
N PRO A 136 7.66 25.43 4.01
CA PRO A 136 6.54 26.22 3.49
C PRO A 136 5.19 25.86 4.13
N PRO A 137 4.21 26.79 4.12
CA PRO A 137 2.85 26.48 4.54
C PRO A 137 2.19 25.46 3.62
N GLY A 138 1.27 24.66 4.16
CA GLY A 138 0.50 23.72 3.37
C GLY A 138 -0.40 22.83 4.21
N TYR A 139 -1.24 22.04 3.53
CA TYR A 139 -2.07 21.04 4.19
C TYR A 139 -1.25 19.82 4.62
N VAL A 140 -1.53 19.33 5.83
CA VAL A 140 -0.98 18.09 6.37
C VAL A 140 -2.10 17.18 6.86
N LEU A 141 -1.86 15.87 6.75
CA LEU A 141 -2.80 14.87 7.24
C LEU A 141 -2.26 14.23 8.53
N LEU A 142 -3.02 14.40 9.62
CA LEU A 142 -2.67 13.96 10.96
C LEU A 142 -3.52 12.77 11.38
N HIS A 143 -2.86 11.75 11.89
CA HIS A 143 -3.50 10.59 12.49
C HIS A 143 -3.57 10.80 14.00
N ARG A 144 -4.80 10.78 14.55
CA ARG A 144 -5.05 10.85 15.99
C ARG A 144 -5.54 9.51 16.51
N THR A 145 -4.84 8.99 17.52
CA THR A 145 -5.28 7.80 18.25
C THR A 145 -6.28 8.19 19.35
N ARG A 146 -6.94 7.19 19.94
CA ARG A 146 -7.84 7.37 21.10
C ARG A 146 -7.15 8.06 22.29
N ASN A 147 -5.85 7.89 22.44
CA ASN A 147 -5.05 8.51 23.51
C ASN A 147 -4.60 9.94 23.15
N CYS A 148 -5.16 10.52 22.09
CA CYS A 148 -4.76 11.80 21.52
C CYS A 148 -3.29 11.85 21.05
N GLU A 149 -2.65 10.70 20.84
CA GLU A 149 -1.32 10.68 20.23
C GLU A 149 -1.45 11.17 18.79
N LEU A 150 -0.69 12.22 18.49
CA LEU A 150 -0.62 12.84 17.19
C LEU A 150 0.54 12.24 16.41
N GLY A 151 0.28 11.81 15.18
CA GLY A 151 1.34 11.43 14.25
C GLY A 151 1.02 11.87 12.84
N PHE A 152 2.03 12.30 12.10
CA PHE A 152 1.88 12.58 10.68
C PHE A 152 1.56 11.31 9.91
N ALA A 153 0.58 11.37 9.02
CA ALA A 153 0.18 10.20 8.22
C ALA A 153 1.28 9.71 7.29
N VAL A 154 2.16 10.59 6.81
CA VAL A 154 3.32 10.19 5.99
C VAL A 154 4.21 9.19 6.73
N ASN A 155 4.46 9.41 8.02
CA ASN A 155 5.25 8.51 8.85
C ASN A 155 4.50 7.20 9.11
N ARG A 156 3.18 7.26 9.33
CA ARG A 156 2.35 6.06 9.51
C ARG A 156 2.29 5.21 8.24
N PHE A 157 2.20 5.80 7.06
CA PHE A 157 2.20 5.06 5.80
C PHE A 157 3.56 4.46 5.47
N ALA A 158 4.66 5.12 5.86
CA ALA A 158 5.99 4.51 5.80
C ALA A 158 6.08 3.28 6.72
N SER A 159 5.67 3.40 7.99
CA SER A 159 5.62 2.27 8.93
C SER A 159 4.71 1.15 8.45
N LEU A 160 3.55 1.48 7.88
CA LEU A 160 2.60 0.53 7.29
C LEU A 160 3.28 -0.32 6.21
N CYS A 161 4.05 0.29 5.31
CA CYS A 161 4.80 -0.44 4.28
C CYS A 161 5.84 -1.38 4.91
N ASP A 162 6.54 -0.91 5.94
CA ASP A 162 7.60 -1.69 6.60
C ASP A 162 7.03 -2.90 7.35
N HIS A 163 5.95 -2.69 8.09
CA HIS A 163 5.23 -3.74 8.79
C HIS A 163 4.63 -4.76 7.82
N TRP A 164 4.03 -4.31 6.72
CA TRP A 164 3.51 -5.22 5.69
C TRP A 164 4.61 -6.08 5.06
N TRP A 165 5.74 -5.47 4.68
CA TRP A 165 6.85 -6.23 4.12
C TRP A 165 7.39 -7.27 5.11
N ALA A 166 7.58 -6.87 6.37
CA ALA A 166 8.04 -7.77 7.42
C ALA A 166 7.07 -8.95 7.64
N PHE A 167 5.76 -8.67 7.64
CA PHE A 167 4.73 -9.69 7.79
C PHE A 167 4.67 -10.66 6.60
N LEU A 168 4.71 -10.16 5.37
CA LEU A 168 4.77 -11.01 4.17
C LEU A 168 6.01 -11.91 4.17
N ARG A 169 7.16 -11.37 4.61
CA ARG A 169 8.40 -12.13 4.76
C ARG A 169 8.25 -13.24 5.82
N GLN A 170 7.61 -12.95 6.95
CA GLN A 170 7.33 -13.95 7.99
C GLN A 170 6.45 -15.08 7.47
N LEU A 171 5.50 -14.79 6.59
CA LEU A 171 4.66 -15.79 5.92
C LEU A 171 5.40 -16.55 4.79
N GLY A 172 6.65 -16.21 4.48
CA GLY A 172 7.41 -16.81 3.39
C GLY A 172 6.90 -16.41 2.00
N MET A 173 6.14 -15.31 1.89
CA MET A 173 5.52 -14.87 0.63
C MET A 173 6.43 -13.96 -0.22
N THR A 174 7.61 -13.59 0.28
CA THR A 174 8.55 -12.68 -0.41
C THR A 174 9.74 -13.39 -1.05
N VAL A 175 9.69 -14.72 -1.18
CA VAL A 175 10.82 -15.49 -1.74
C VAL A 175 11.05 -15.08 -3.20
N GLY A 176 12.26 -14.64 -3.52
CA GLY A 176 12.63 -14.18 -4.87
C GLY A 176 12.24 -12.73 -5.17
N HIS A 177 11.72 -11.98 -4.20
CA HIS A 177 11.34 -10.59 -4.37
C HIS A 177 12.16 -9.65 -3.47
N GLU A 178 12.53 -8.49 -4.01
CA GLU A 178 13.15 -7.42 -3.25
C GLU A 178 12.10 -6.54 -2.56
N ARG A 179 12.49 -5.93 -1.43
CA ARG A 179 11.61 -5.00 -0.69
C ARG A 179 11.25 -3.78 -1.53
N LEU A 180 12.22 -3.25 -2.27
CA LEU A 180 12.03 -2.09 -3.13
C LEU A 180 11.50 -2.57 -4.48
N PRO A 181 10.26 -2.21 -4.87
CA PRO A 181 9.72 -2.63 -6.16
C PRO A 181 10.51 -2.03 -7.33
N ASP A 182 10.51 -2.72 -8.48
CA ASP A 182 11.24 -2.31 -9.69
C ASP A 182 10.96 -0.87 -10.15
N TRP A 183 9.72 -0.40 -9.99
CA TRP A 183 9.38 0.98 -10.35
C TRP A 183 10.10 2.00 -9.46
N GLN A 184 10.27 1.68 -8.18
CA GLN A 184 10.92 2.56 -7.21
C GLN A 184 12.42 2.58 -7.45
N GLN A 185 13.01 1.42 -7.74
CA GLN A 185 14.41 1.33 -8.16
C GLN A 185 14.66 2.15 -9.43
N ARG A 186 13.78 2.02 -10.45
CA ARG A 186 13.85 2.84 -11.67
C ARG A 186 13.68 4.33 -11.38
N LYS A 187 12.83 4.71 -10.42
CA LYS A 187 12.68 6.11 -9.98
C LYS A 187 13.97 6.63 -9.36
N LEU A 188 14.57 5.90 -8.41
CA LEU A 188 15.84 6.29 -7.78
C LEU A 188 16.98 6.38 -8.82
N ASN A 189 17.08 5.42 -9.73
CA ASN A 189 18.06 5.43 -10.81
C ASN A 189 17.91 6.62 -11.77
N ARG A 190 16.69 7.18 -11.94
CA ARG A 190 16.47 8.40 -12.73
C ARG A 190 16.97 9.65 -12.01
N ILE A 191 16.84 9.70 -10.67
CA ILE A 191 17.22 10.86 -9.85
C ILE A 191 18.73 10.89 -9.62
N PHE A 192 19.32 9.76 -9.23
CA PHE A 192 20.71 9.66 -8.80
C PHE A 192 21.65 9.09 -9.86
N GLY A 193 21.13 8.73 -11.05
CA GLY A 193 21.86 8.02 -12.09
C GLY A 193 22.01 6.53 -11.78
N ARG A 194 22.40 5.74 -12.80
CA ARG A 194 22.76 4.33 -12.59
C ARG A 194 24.03 4.29 -11.75
N HIS A 195 23.95 3.74 -10.55
CA HIS A 195 25.15 3.30 -9.85
C HIS A 195 25.74 2.17 -10.67
N SER A 196 26.88 2.41 -11.30
CA SER A 196 27.66 1.38 -11.99
C SER A 196 28.17 0.39 -10.95
N SER A 197 27.35 -0.57 -10.52
CA SER A 197 27.81 -1.74 -9.78
C SER A 197 28.48 -2.71 -10.76
N ASN A 198 29.55 -2.24 -11.41
CA ASN A 198 30.43 -3.03 -12.26
C ASN A 198 31.83 -2.40 -12.30
N ASP A 199 32.44 -2.22 -11.13
CA ASP A 199 33.87 -2.45 -11.01
C ASP A 199 34.06 -3.96 -10.88
N THR A 200 33.76 -4.69 -11.96
CA THR A 200 34.34 -6.02 -12.15
C THR A 200 35.81 -5.74 -12.45
N VAL A 201 36.65 -5.82 -11.43
CA VAL A 201 38.11 -5.83 -11.60
C VAL A 201 38.41 -6.99 -12.53
N GLU A 202 38.71 -6.71 -13.79
CA GLU A 202 39.31 -7.70 -14.69
C GLU A 202 40.58 -8.21 -14.00
N PRO A 203 40.72 -9.53 -13.78
CA PRO A 203 41.98 -10.06 -13.32
C PRO A 203 43.01 -9.82 -14.41
N ASP A 204 43.93 -8.90 -14.13
CA ASP A 204 45.12 -8.57 -14.92
C ASP A 204 45.89 -9.88 -15.22
N GLN A 205 45.62 -10.47 -16.39
CA GLN A 205 46.34 -11.63 -16.90
C GLN A 205 47.73 -11.16 -17.35
N LYS A 206 48.68 -11.18 -16.42
CA LYS A 206 50.11 -11.08 -16.75
C LYS A 206 50.55 -12.38 -17.41
N MET A 207 50.86 -12.30 -18.71
CA MET A 207 51.78 -13.20 -19.42
C MET A 207 53.22 -12.96 -18.98
#